data_AF-A0A2V9XT36-F1
#
_entry.id   AF-A0A2V9XT36-F1
#
_cell.length_a   1.000
_cell.length_b   1.000
_cell.length_c   1.000
_cell.angle_alpha   90.00
_cell.angle_beta   90.00
_cell.angle_gamma   90.00
#
_symmetry.space_group_name_H-M   'P 1'
#
loop_
_entity.id
_entity.type
_entity.pdbx_description
1 polymer ?
#
loop_
_entity_poly.entity_id
_entity_poly.type
_entity_poly.pdbx_seq_one_letter_code
_entity_poly.pdbx_strand_id
1 'polypeptide(L)'
;MHAKQDSGNGFGRYSFDLLVPVDGKKLFGLSGSAGMARLKHHINVFGETYDGAAQLYSNIDASSRTTLYEIWFEQRLMSDRIRIKAGKIDANTEFAVVQNAGNFLNSSMGYSPTIVTFPTYPEPKPGVSAFVNAGASYGLGLGVFKTAGSNTLSIVEPGRSWNIGKLDHPGRISFGYWRLDGRISRFDDSQSSGAHGFYSVVEQSVLRQPLAQDRGERRVSTFLQLGWAEGRVSGFTHHIGGGAILQGPLQRRSQDSLGLAATWVRFSSEPQAGFGLRSEFVVETYYKIPFNKHVALVQDFQFLHHPGGLRTNGDCPVITPRLVISF
;
A
#
# COMPACT_ATOMS: atom_id res chain seq x y z
N MET A 1 -32.21 -8.26 -10.03
CA MET A 1 -32.23 -9.23 -8.91
C MET A 1 -30.96 -9.02 -8.10
N HIS A 2 -31.06 -8.38 -6.93
CA HIS A 2 -29.96 -8.33 -5.98
C HIS A 2 -29.90 -9.68 -5.27
N ALA A 3 -28.90 -10.48 -5.58
CA ALA A 3 -28.57 -11.64 -4.76
C ALA A 3 -28.20 -11.12 -3.37
N LYS A 4 -28.95 -11.54 -2.34
CA LYS A 4 -28.55 -11.40 -0.94
C LYS A 4 -27.19 -12.11 -0.82
N GLN A 5 -26.13 -11.34 -0.66
CA GLN A 5 -24.80 -11.87 -0.41
C GLN A 5 -24.75 -12.23 1.08
N ASP A 6 -24.55 -13.50 1.40
CA ASP A 6 -24.49 -14.01 2.77
C ASP A 6 -23.34 -13.31 3.51
N SER A 7 -23.69 -12.36 4.38
CA SER A 7 -22.75 -11.52 5.11
C SER A 7 -22.05 -12.24 6.27
N GLY A 8 -22.36 -13.52 6.50
CA GLY A 8 -21.82 -14.29 7.63
C GLY A 8 -20.52 -15.04 7.32
N ASN A 9 -20.32 -15.51 6.08
CA ASN A 9 -19.21 -16.38 5.70
C ASN A 9 -18.95 -16.28 4.19
N GLY A 10 -17.89 -15.61 3.76
CA GLY A 10 -17.50 -15.57 2.35
C GLY A 10 -16.11 -16.14 2.13
N PHE A 11 -16.05 -17.29 1.45
CA PHE A 11 -14.84 -17.80 0.84
C PHE A 11 -14.92 -17.59 -0.67
N GLY A 12 -13.79 -17.34 -1.34
CA GLY A 12 -13.73 -17.31 -2.81
C GLY A 12 -13.61 -15.94 -3.46
N ARG A 13 -12.76 -15.05 -2.93
CA ARG A 13 -12.22 -13.91 -3.68
C ARG A 13 -10.97 -14.35 -4.44
N TYR A 14 -10.87 -13.97 -5.70
CA TYR A 14 -9.75 -14.33 -6.57
C TYR A 14 -9.18 -13.10 -7.25
N SER A 15 -7.85 -12.93 -7.20
CA SER A 15 -7.13 -11.97 -8.04
C SER A 15 -6.15 -12.74 -8.90
N PHE A 16 -6.25 -12.57 -10.21
CA PHE A 16 -5.29 -13.06 -11.18
C PHE A 16 -4.59 -11.88 -11.84
N ASP A 17 -3.26 -11.95 -11.89
CA ASP A 17 -2.41 -10.89 -12.41
C ASP A 17 -1.50 -11.47 -13.48
N LEU A 18 -1.63 -10.99 -14.72
CA LEU A 18 -0.71 -11.30 -15.82
C LEU A 18 0.20 -10.09 -16.05
N LEU A 19 1.51 -10.31 -15.88
CA LEU A 19 2.54 -9.29 -16.08
C LEU A 19 3.32 -9.59 -17.35
N VAL A 20 3.44 -8.58 -18.22
CA VAL A 20 4.20 -8.65 -19.48
C VAL A 20 5.29 -7.56 -19.43
N PRO A 21 6.50 -7.88 -18.91
CA PRO A 21 7.61 -6.96 -18.93
C PRO A 21 8.16 -6.76 -20.35
N VAL A 22 8.59 -5.55 -20.65
CA VAL A 22 9.20 -5.18 -21.94
C VAL A 22 10.63 -4.71 -21.68
N ASP A 23 11.60 -5.38 -22.32
CA ASP A 23 12.99 -4.93 -22.38
C ASP A 23 13.14 -3.95 -23.54
N GLY A 24 13.19 -2.66 -23.24
CA GLY A 24 13.21 -1.62 -24.26
C GLY A 24 14.54 -1.53 -25.01
N LYS A 25 15.64 -2.06 -24.43
CA LYS A 25 16.91 -2.21 -25.18
C LYS A 25 16.77 -3.26 -26.26
N LYS A 26 16.15 -4.41 -25.96
CA LYS A 26 15.93 -5.48 -26.96
C LYS A 26 14.90 -5.07 -28.01
N LEU A 27 13.84 -4.36 -27.61
CA LEU A 27 12.73 -4.04 -28.51
C LEU A 27 12.96 -2.78 -29.34
N PHE A 28 13.56 -1.74 -28.76
CA PHE A 28 13.71 -0.41 -29.39
C PHE A 28 15.17 0.05 -29.53
N GLY A 29 16.15 -0.75 -29.08
CA GLY A 29 17.56 -0.35 -29.06
C GLY A 29 17.91 0.70 -28.00
N LEU A 30 16.95 1.11 -27.17
CA LEU A 30 17.11 2.21 -26.22
C LEU A 30 17.64 1.71 -24.88
N SER A 31 18.92 1.95 -24.60
CA SER A 31 19.55 1.51 -23.35
C SER A 31 18.94 2.21 -22.13
N GLY A 32 18.77 1.47 -21.03
CA GLY A 32 18.16 1.99 -19.80
C GLY A 32 16.63 2.10 -19.85
N SER A 33 15.98 1.61 -20.92
CA SER A 33 14.52 1.60 -21.02
C SER A 33 13.88 0.27 -20.65
N ALA A 34 12.70 0.35 -20.03
CA ALA A 34 11.86 -0.79 -19.68
C ALA A 34 10.38 -0.41 -19.82
N GLY A 35 9.53 -1.41 -19.99
CA GLY A 35 8.08 -1.21 -19.94
C GLY A 35 7.38 -2.36 -19.22
N MET A 36 6.11 -2.16 -18.91
CA MET A 36 5.27 -3.17 -18.31
C MET A 36 3.84 -3.00 -18.81
N ALA A 37 3.18 -4.10 -19.16
CA ALA A 37 1.74 -4.19 -19.20
C ALA A 37 1.26 -5.21 -18.16
N ARG A 38 0.28 -4.85 -17.35
CA ARG A 38 -0.30 -5.71 -16.33
C ARG A 38 -1.80 -5.80 -16.50
N LEU A 39 -2.30 -7.00 -16.78
CA LEU A 39 -3.72 -7.28 -16.77
C LEU A 39 -4.10 -7.86 -15.39
N LYS A 40 -5.16 -7.35 -14.79
CA LYS A 40 -5.70 -7.88 -13.54
C LYS A 40 -7.14 -8.31 -13.73
N HIS A 41 -7.46 -9.52 -13.31
CA HIS A 41 -8.81 -10.04 -13.21
C HIS A 41 -9.16 -10.28 -11.74
N HIS A 42 -10.28 -9.73 -11.32
CA HIS A 42 -10.77 -9.85 -9.95
C HIS A 42 -12.18 -10.44 -9.96
N ILE A 43 -12.45 -11.36 -9.03
CA ILE A 43 -13.75 -12.02 -8.87
C ILE A 43 -14.16 -11.97 -7.40
N ASN A 44 -15.42 -11.58 -7.19
CA ASN A 44 -16.11 -11.39 -5.93
C ASN A 44 -15.54 -10.25 -5.09
N VAL A 45 -16.40 -9.63 -4.29
CA VAL A 45 -16.04 -8.62 -3.30
C VAL A 45 -16.23 -9.24 -1.93
N PHE A 46 -15.24 -9.10 -1.06
CA PHE A 46 -15.39 -9.48 0.35
C PHE A 46 -14.60 -8.50 1.23
N GLY A 47 -15.34 -7.53 1.79
CA GLY A 47 -14.79 -6.44 2.58
C GLY A 47 -15.56 -5.13 2.40
N GLU A 48 -15.87 -4.72 1.16
CA GLU A 48 -16.74 -3.55 0.92
C GLU A 48 -18.21 -3.79 1.34
N THR A 49 -18.68 -5.04 1.34
CA THR A 49 -20.08 -5.40 1.65
C THR A 49 -20.33 -5.75 3.13
N TYR A 50 -19.29 -5.75 3.95
CA TYR A 50 -19.44 -5.65 5.40
C TYR A 50 -19.13 -4.20 5.74
N ASP A 51 -20.17 -3.36 5.77
CA ASP A 51 -20.21 -1.88 5.88
C ASP A 51 -19.51 -1.29 7.13
N GLY A 52 -18.66 -2.08 7.76
CA GLY A 52 -17.94 -1.82 8.98
C GLY A 52 -16.72 -0.94 8.80
N ALA A 53 -15.68 -1.38 8.08
CA ALA A 53 -14.34 -0.82 8.26
C ALA A 53 -13.99 0.32 7.30
N ALA A 54 -13.44 1.41 7.83
CA ALA A 54 -12.88 2.49 7.01
C ALA A 54 -11.48 2.13 6.49
N GLN A 55 -10.68 1.44 7.31
CA GLN A 55 -9.40 0.86 6.94
C GLN A 55 -9.60 -0.56 6.41
N LEU A 56 -10.00 -0.68 5.14
CA LEU A 56 -10.32 -1.92 4.43
C LEU A 56 -9.50 -3.15 4.89
N TYR A 57 -10.19 -4.24 5.22
CA TYR A 57 -9.60 -5.49 5.73
C TYR A 57 -8.60 -6.16 4.77
N SER A 58 -8.65 -5.81 3.49
CA SER A 58 -7.82 -6.45 2.47
C SER A 58 -7.46 -5.51 1.34
N ASN A 59 -6.16 -5.39 1.10
CA ASN A 59 -5.50 -4.61 0.05
C ASN A 59 -5.70 -5.14 -1.38
N ILE A 60 -6.42 -6.25 -1.54
CA ILE A 60 -6.84 -6.76 -2.84
C ILE A 60 -8.35 -6.79 -3.00
N ASP A 61 -9.11 -6.09 -2.14
CA ASP A 61 -10.57 -6.06 -2.26
C ASP A 61 -11.02 -5.05 -3.31
N ALA A 62 -11.82 -5.50 -4.28
CA ALA A 62 -12.40 -4.66 -5.32
C ALA A 62 -13.62 -5.33 -5.97
N SER A 63 -14.44 -4.56 -6.67
CA SER A 63 -15.49 -5.11 -7.54
C SER A 63 -14.94 -6.06 -8.61
N SER A 64 -15.72 -7.10 -8.93
CA SER A 64 -15.38 -8.06 -10.00
C SER A 64 -15.16 -7.33 -11.33
N ARG A 65 -13.95 -7.46 -11.89
CA ARG A 65 -13.59 -6.80 -13.15
C ARG A 65 -12.33 -7.38 -13.78
N THR A 66 -12.24 -7.25 -15.09
CA THR A 66 -10.98 -7.38 -15.83
C THR A 66 -10.52 -5.99 -16.23
N THR A 67 -9.27 -5.64 -15.90
CA THR A 67 -8.71 -4.32 -16.20
C THR A 67 -7.29 -4.44 -16.71
N LEU A 68 -6.93 -3.60 -17.69
CA LEU A 68 -5.54 -3.26 -17.94
C LEU A 68 -5.08 -2.40 -16.76
N TYR A 69 -4.50 -3.03 -15.74
CA TYR A 69 -4.19 -2.43 -14.46
C TYR A 69 -3.08 -1.40 -14.58
N GLU A 70 -1.95 -1.78 -15.17
CA GLU A 70 -0.83 -0.89 -15.46
C GLU A 70 -0.42 -1.02 -16.93
N ILE A 71 -0.02 0.10 -17.52
CA ILE A 71 0.75 0.13 -18.76
C ILE A 71 1.67 1.34 -18.70
N TRP A 72 2.97 1.11 -18.60
CA TRP A 72 3.93 2.20 -18.46
C TRP A 72 5.25 1.90 -19.15
N PHE A 73 5.97 2.98 -19.43
CA PHE A 73 7.33 2.98 -19.92
C PHE A 73 8.22 3.76 -18.95
N GLU A 74 9.43 3.27 -18.74
CA GLU A 74 10.45 3.84 -17.88
C GLU A 74 11.74 4.04 -18.67
N GLN A 75 12.40 5.18 -18.44
CA GLN A 75 13.75 5.46 -18.93
C GLN A 75 14.65 5.83 -17.76
N ARG A 76 15.81 5.17 -17.70
CA ARG A 76 16.91 5.50 -16.79
C ARG A 76 18.01 6.22 -17.54
N LEU A 77 18.54 7.27 -16.93
CA LEU A 77 19.54 8.16 -17.51
C LEU A 77 20.68 8.38 -16.50
N MET A 78 21.83 8.83 -17.00
CA MET A 78 22.98 9.20 -16.17
C MET A 78 23.42 8.09 -15.20
N SER A 79 23.56 6.86 -15.72
CA SER A 79 23.91 5.68 -14.91
C SER A 79 22.93 5.48 -13.73
N ASP A 80 21.64 5.43 -14.04
CA ASP A 80 20.52 5.22 -13.10
C ASP A 80 20.31 6.33 -12.04
N ARG A 81 20.98 7.48 -12.19
CA ARG A 81 20.75 8.62 -11.29
C ARG A 81 19.40 9.29 -11.51
N ILE A 82 18.89 9.25 -12.74
CA ILE A 82 17.58 9.81 -13.08
C ILE A 82 16.72 8.69 -13.66
N ARG A 83 15.52 8.51 -13.11
CA ARG A 83 14.51 7.57 -13.61
C ARG A 83 13.24 8.34 -13.91
N ILE A 84 12.72 8.23 -15.12
CA ILE A 84 11.45 8.84 -15.52
C ILE A 84 10.52 7.71 -15.94
N LYS A 85 9.29 7.69 -15.42
CA LYS A 85 8.25 6.72 -15.76
C LYS A 85 6.97 7.45 -16.16
N ALA A 86 6.35 7.01 -17.26
CA ALA A 86 5.10 7.56 -17.76
C ALA A 86 4.14 6.46 -18.23
N GLY A 87 2.84 6.65 -17.99
CA GLY A 87 1.79 5.72 -18.41
C GLY A 87 0.66 5.63 -17.41
N LYS A 88 -0.13 4.56 -17.45
CA LYS A 88 -1.05 4.20 -16.37
C LYS A 88 -0.26 3.47 -15.28
N ILE A 89 -0.09 4.13 -14.14
CA ILE A 89 0.84 3.73 -13.08
C ILE A 89 0.05 3.57 -11.78
N ASP A 90 0.36 2.52 -11.03
CA ASP A 90 -0.04 2.41 -9.64
C ASP A 90 0.86 3.32 -8.79
N ALA A 91 0.32 4.45 -8.33
CA ALA A 91 1.10 5.46 -7.64
C ALA A 91 1.73 4.94 -6.33
N ASN A 92 1.15 3.93 -5.67
CA ASN A 92 1.74 3.34 -4.45
C ASN A 92 2.93 2.43 -4.73
N THR A 93 3.19 2.06 -5.99
CA THR A 93 4.45 1.40 -6.35
C THR A 93 5.63 2.38 -6.43
N GLU A 94 5.34 3.68 -6.50
CA GLU A 94 6.33 4.74 -6.68
C GLU A 94 6.46 5.61 -5.41
N PHE A 95 5.34 5.95 -4.76
CA PHE A 95 5.24 6.90 -3.65
C PHE A 95 4.51 6.28 -2.45
N ALA A 96 4.81 6.78 -1.25
CA ALA A 96 4.26 6.28 0.01
C ALA A 96 4.44 4.75 0.20
N VAL A 97 5.47 4.19 -0.42
CA VAL A 97 5.73 2.74 -0.39
C VAL A 97 6.12 2.32 1.03
N VAL A 98 5.58 1.21 1.51
CA VAL A 98 5.99 0.58 2.78
C VAL A 98 6.47 -0.84 2.47
N GLN A 99 7.78 -1.03 2.26
CA GLN A 99 8.31 -2.29 1.72
C GLN A 99 8.09 -3.47 2.65
N ASN A 100 8.28 -3.26 3.94
CA ASN A 100 8.17 -4.28 4.99
C ASN A 100 6.71 -4.72 5.20
N ALA A 101 5.73 -3.90 4.81
CA ALA A 101 4.33 -4.17 5.06
C ALA A 101 3.65 -5.06 3.99
N GLY A 102 4.37 -5.48 2.95
CA GLY A 102 3.78 -6.12 1.76
C GLY A 102 3.03 -7.45 1.97
N ASN A 103 3.17 -8.12 3.13
CA ASN A 103 2.40 -9.32 3.44
C ASN A 103 1.18 -9.05 4.32
N PHE A 104 1.05 -7.87 4.92
CA PHE A 104 -0.15 -7.49 5.64
C PHE A 104 -1.31 -7.34 4.64
N LEU A 105 -2.50 -7.65 5.11
CA LEU A 105 -3.74 -7.63 4.37
C LEU A 105 -4.41 -6.26 4.47
N ASN A 106 -4.47 -5.63 5.64
CA ASN A 106 -5.14 -4.34 5.80
C ASN A 106 -4.53 -3.27 4.88
N SER A 107 -5.39 -2.54 4.17
CA SER A 107 -4.94 -1.55 3.17
C SER A 107 -4.10 -0.42 3.79
N SER A 108 -4.40 0.01 5.01
CA SER A 108 -3.68 1.12 5.67
C SER A 108 -2.27 0.76 6.12
N MET A 109 -1.91 -0.53 6.07
CA MET A 109 -0.53 -0.97 6.29
C MET A 109 0.33 -0.80 5.04
N GLY A 110 -0.27 -0.77 3.84
CA GLY A 110 0.44 -0.55 2.58
C GLY A 110 0.76 0.92 2.29
N TYR A 111 -0.11 1.84 2.73
CA TYR A 111 0.08 3.29 2.62
C TYR A 111 -0.88 4.05 3.55
N SER A 112 -0.64 5.35 3.74
CA SER A 112 -1.51 6.20 4.56
C SER A 112 -2.85 6.51 3.88
N PRO A 113 -4.01 6.19 4.49
CA PRO A 113 -5.34 6.52 3.94
C PRO A 113 -5.63 8.03 3.94
N THR A 114 -4.75 8.84 4.54
CA THR A 114 -4.84 10.32 4.46
C THR A 114 -4.51 10.86 3.06
N ILE A 115 -3.90 10.07 2.16
CA ILE A 115 -3.65 10.49 0.79
C ILE A 115 -4.95 10.38 0.00
N VAL A 116 -5.67 11.50 -0.11
CA VAL A 116 -7.00 11.54 -0.73
C VAL A 116 -6.93 11.18 -2.21
N THR A 117 -7.84 10.32 -2.67
CA THR A 117 -7.95 9.88 -4.09
C THR A 117 -6.66 9.30 -4.68
N PHE A 118 -5.83 8.65 -3.85
CA PHE A 118 -4.54 8.11 -4.27
C PHE A 118 -4.70 7.13 -5.45
N PRO A 119 -4.06 7.35 -6.62
CA PRO A 119 -4.19 6.50 -7.81
C PRO A 119 -3.49 5.15 -7.68
N THR A 120 -3.97 4.29 -6.81
CA THR A 120 -3.44 2.95 -6.54
C THR A 120 -4.53 1.89 -6.71
N TYR A 121 -4.28 0.66 -6.26
CA TYR A 121 -5.24 -0.40 -6.28
C TYR A 121 -6.59 0.06 -5.68
N PRO A 122 -7.71 -0.19 -6.37
CA PRO A 122 -7.83 -1.02 -7.57
C PRO A 122 -7.70 -0.21 -8.88
N GLU A 123 -7.65 1.12 -8.83
CA GLU A 123 -7.68 2.02 -9.99
C GLU A 123 -6.42 2.90 -10.16
N PRO A 124 -5.30 2.34 -10.62
CA PRO A 124 -4.21 3.12 -11.19
C PRO A 124 -4.70 4.08 -12.26
N LYS A 125 -4.01 5.21 -12.43
CA LYS A 125 -4.39 6.26 -13.39
C LYS A 125 -3.19 6.70 -14.22
N PRO A 126 -3.43 7.41 -15.35
CA PRO A 126 -2.35 8.04 -16.10
C PRO A 126 -1.54 9.00 -15.24
N GLY A 127 -0.23 8.96 -15.36
CA GLY A 127 0.67 9.86 -14.66
C GLY A 127 2.10 9.79 -15.20
N VAL A 128 2.91 10.68 -14.64
CA VAL A 128 4.35 10.76 -14.87
C VAL A 128 5.03 10.88 -13.53
N SER A 129 6.13 10.17 -13.35
CA SER A 129 7.01 10.31 -12.20
C SER A 129 8.47 10.42 -12.62
N ALA A 130 9.23 11.13 -11.82
CA ALA A 130 10.67 11.29 -11.97
C ALA A 130 11.35 11.11 -10.62
N PHE A 131 12.44 10.36 -10.59
CA PHE A 131 13.25 10.13 -9.40
C PHE A 131 14.69 10.52 -9.70
N VAL A 132 15.28 11.28 -8.79
CA VAL A 132 16.68 11.70 -8.85
C VAL A 132 17.39 11.20 -7.60
N ASN A 133 18.47 10.44 -7.79
CA ASN A 133 19.32 9.94 -6.71
C ASN A 133 20.59 10.81 -6.60
N ALA A 134 20.80 11.39 -5.43
CA ALA A 134 21.99 12.15 -5.08
C ALA A 134 22.92 11.30 -4.19
N GLY A 135 23.96 10.73 -4.80
CA GLY A 135 24.85 9.78 -4.14
C GLY A 135 24.15 8.45 -3.84
N ALA A 136 24.62 7.74 -2.82
CA ALA A 136 24.09 6.43 -2.44
C ALA A 136 22.89 6.49 -1.47
N SER A 137 22.64 7.65 -0.85
CA SER A 137 21.77 7.74 0.32
C SER A 137 20.60 8.68 0.18
N TYR A 138 20.59 9.61 -0.78
CA TYR A 138 19.53 10.62 -0.91
C TYR A 138 18.79 10.45 -2.22
N GLY A 139 17.47 10.57 -2.15
CA GLY A 139 16.58 10.52 -3.31
C GLY A 139 15.54 11.62 -3.25
N LEU A 140 15.07 12.05 -4.41
CA LEU A 140 13.91 12.91 -4.57
C LEU A 140 12.99 12.30 -5.63
N GLY A 141 11.77 11.98 -5.23
CA GLY A 141 10.68 11.61 -6.13
C GLY A 141 9.76 12.79 -6.42
N LEU A 142 9.34 12.93 -7.67
CA LEU A 142 8.33 13.89 -8.14
C LEU A 142 7.30 13.12 -8.96
N GLY A 143 6.01 13.32 -8.69
CA GLY A 143 4.94 12.60 -9.37
C GLY A 143 3.75 13.50 -9.67
N VAL A 144 3.13 13.32 -10.84
CA VAL A 144 1.86 13.95 -11.21
C VAL A 144 0.97 12.90 -11.83
N PHE A 145 -0.22 12.71 -11.25
CA PHE A 145 -1.15 11.65 -11.62
C PHE A 145 -2.56 12.22 -11.79
N LYS A 146 -3.34 11.64 -12.70
CA LYS A 146 -4.79 11.80 -12.68
C LYS A 146 -5.39 10.97 -11.55
N THR A 147 -6.59 11.34 -11.11
CA THR A 147 -7.33 10.65 -10.04
C THR A 147 -8.75 10.27 -10.50
N ALA A 148 -9.50 9.55 -9.67
CA ALA A 148 -10.94 9.41 -9.87
C ALA A 148 -11.60 10.81 -9.83
N GLY A 149 -12.45 11.13 -10.80
CA GLY A 149 -13.04 12.47 -10.96
C GLY A 149 -12.20 13.46 -11.78
N SER A 150 -11.12 13.01 -12.44
CA SER A 150 -10.28 13.81 -13.35
C SER A 150 -9.45 14.91 -12.68
N ASN A 151 -9.37 14.93 -11.34
CA ASN A 151 -8.47 15.81 -10.60
C ASN A 151 -7.01 15.40 -10.79
N THR A 152 -6.08 16.28 -10.43
CA THR A 152 -4.64 16.08 -10.58
C THR A 152 -3.99 15.99 -9.21
N LEU A 153 -3.36 14.85 -8.90
CA LEU A 153 -2.57 14.65 -7.69
C LEU A 153 -1.09 14.85 -8.00
N SER A 154 -0.46 15.80 -7.33
CA SER A 154 0.98 16.05 -7.38
C SER A 154 1.64 15.61 -6.07
N ILE A 155 2.81 14.96 -6.17
CA ILE A 155 3.55 14.42 -5.03
C ILE A 155 5.02 14.84 -5.13
N VAL A 156 5.60 15.27 -4.02
CA VAL A 156 7.03 15.47 -3.83
C VAL A 156 7.47 14.63 -2.65
N GLU A 157 8.41 13.72 -2.85
CA GLU A 157 8.88 12.77 -1.83
C GLU A 157 10.41 12.74 -1.76
N PRO A 158 11.06 13.62 -0.97
CA PRO A 158 12.43 13.40 -0.54
C PRO A 158 12.55 12.14 0.33
N GLY A 159 13.64 11.41 0.13
CA GLY A 159 13.97 10.22 0.90
C GLY A 159 15.44 10.11 1.23
N ARG A 160 15.73 9.36 2.28
CA ARG A 160 17.09 9.01 2.69
C ARG A 160 17.17 7.54 3.08
N SER A 161 18.24 6.88 2.67
CA SER A 161 18.61 5.54 3.09
C SER A 161 19.91 5.55 3.90
N TRP A 162 20.04 4.64 4.85
CA TRP A 162 21.23 4.47 5.68
C TRP A 162 21.39 3.01 6.10
N ASN A 163 22.54 2.69 6.69
CA ASN A 163 22.77 1.42 7.35
C ASN A 163 23.23 1.65 8.81
N ILE A 164 22.76 0.82 9.73
CA ILE A 164 23.12 0.90 11.16
C ILE A 164 23.96 -0.31 11.57
N GLY A 165 25.03 -0.05 12.34
CA GLY A 165 25.82 -1.08 13.00
C GLY A 165 26.78 -1.84 12.08
N LYS A 166 27.51 -2.80 12.66
CA LYS A 166 28.52 -3.61 11.94
C LYS A 166 27.92 -4.65 10.98
N LEU A 167 26.63 -4.96 11.14
CA LEU A 167 25.90 -5.95 10.32
C LEU A 167 25.11 -5.29 9.18
N ASP A 168 25.40 -4.02 8.87
CA ASP A 168 24.86 -3.26 7.75
C ASP A 168 23.32 -3.32 7.69
N HIS A 169 22.66 -2.99 8.81
CA HIS A 169 21.22 -3.06 8.90
C HIS A 169 20.56 -1.90 8.14
N PRO A 170 19.90 -2.14 6.97
CA PRO A 170 19.39 -1.05 6.17
C PRO A 170 18.16 -0.41 6.81
N GLY A 171 18.11 0.90 6.69
CA GLY A 171 16.97 1.74 7.03
C GLY A 171 16.73 2.78 5.96
N ARG A 172 15.50 3.29 5.94
CA ARG A 172 15.06 4.35 5.03
C ARG A 172 13.99 5.21 5.67
N ILE A 173 13.95 6.46 5.24
CA ILE A 173 12.87 7.39 5.53
C ILE A 173 12.45 8.07 4.23
N SER A 174 11.15 8.28 4.06
CA SER A 174 10.63 9.23 3.09
C SER A 174 9.66 10.18 3.76
N PHE A 175 9.59 11.40 3.24
CA PHE A 175 8.60 12.40 3.62
C PHE A 175 7.94 12.89 2.35
N GLY A 176 6.62 12.71 2.24
CA GLY A 176 5.86 13.12 1.08
C GLY A 176 4.96 14.30 1.39
N TYR A 177 4.99 15.31 0.53
CA TYR A 177 3.91 16.29 0.40
C TYR A 177 3.07 15.93 -0.80
N TRP A 178 1.74 15.93 -0.66
CA TRP A 178 0.83 15.74 -1.77
C TRP A 178 -0.16 16.90 -1.86
N ARG A 179 -0.54 17.23 -3.09
CA ARG A 179 -1.53 18.25 -3.42
C ARG A 179 -2.47 17.71 -4.47
N LEU A 180 -3.76 17.76 -4.17
CA LEU A 180 -4.84 17.45 -5.10
C LEU A 180 -5.42 18.77 -5.61
N ASP A 181 -5.36 18.99 -6.90
CA ASP A 181 -5.95 20.16 -7.56
C ASP A 181 -7.11 19.71 -8.48
N GLY A 182 -8.23 20.43 -8.43
CA GLY A 182 -9.40 20.14 -9.25
C GLY A 182 -10.71 20.50 -8.56
N ARG A 183 -11.81 19.89 -9.00
CA ARG A 183 -13.13 20.07 -8.38
C ARG A 183 -13.32 18.97 -7.35
N ILE A 184 -13.26 19.34 -6.08
CA ILE A 184 -13.38 18.42 -4.96
C ILE A 184 -14.65 18.76 -4.21
N SER A 185 -15.63 17.86 -4.24
CA SER A 185 -16.80 17.97 -3.38
C SER A 185 -16.36 17.85 -1.92
N ARG A 186 -16.76 18.84 -1.12
CA ARG A 186 -16.63 18.80 0.34
C ARG A 186 -17.80 18.03 0.95
N PHE A 187 -17.72 17.78 2.25
CA PHE A 187 -18.79 17.14 2.99
C PHE A 187 -20.08 17.96 3.02
N ASP A 188 -19.99 19.29 2.90
CA ASP A 188 -21.12 20.23 2.92
C ASP A 188 -21.70 20.54 1.53
N ASP A 189 -21.47 19.66 0.56
CA ASP A 189 -21.79 19.83 -0.86
C ASP A 189 -21.14 21.05 -1.55
N SER A 190 -20.36 21.85 -0.82
CA SER A 190 -19.56 22.92 -1.41
C SER A 190 -18.37 22.34 -2.18
N GLN A 191 -17.75 23.17 -3.02
CA GLN A 191 -16.60 22.76 -3.82
C GLN A 191 -15.32 23.38 -3.27
N SER A 192 -14.26 22.57 -3.17
CA SER A 192 -12.88 23.02 -2.98
C SER A 192 -12.13 22.97 -4.31
N SER A 193 -11.27 23.97 -4.56
CA SER A 193 -10.35 23.97 -5.71
C SER A 193 -9.09 23.14 -5.48
N GLY A 194 -8.85 22.72 -4.24
CA GLY A 194 -7.73 21.85 -3.90
C GLY A 194 -7.81 21.28 -2.48
N ALA A 195 -6.91 20.33 -2.22
CA ALA A 195 -6.65 19.68 -0.95
C ALA A 195 -5.17 19.37 -0.86
N HIS A 196 -4.63 19.26 0.34
CA HIS A 196 -3.24 18.84 0.52
C HIS A 196 -3.03 18.06 1.82
N GLY A 197 -1.85 17.45 1.91
CA GLY A 197 -1.44 16.75 3.11
C GLY A 197 0.00 16.28 3.04
N PHE A 198 0.37 15.54 4.08
CA PHE A 198 1.72 15.01 4.24
C PHE A 198 1.65 13.55 4.66
N TYR A 199 2.71 12.81 4.35
CA TYR A 199 2.97 11.51 4.94
C TYR A 199 4.45 11.31 5.18
N SER A 200 4.79 10.33 6.01
CA SER A 200 6.16 9.85 6.15
C SER A 200 6.16 8.35 6.34
N VAL A 201 7.14 7.68 5.75
CA VAL A 201 7.39 6.25 5.96
C VAL A 201 8.81 6.10 6.48
N VAL A 202 8.97 5.38 7.59
CA VAL A 202 10.26 5.00 8.16
C VAL A 202 10.33 3.48 8.20
N GLU A 203 11.43 2.90 7.74
CA GLU A 203 11.66 1.46 7.80
C GLU A 203 13.06 1.19 8.32
N GLN A 204 13.22 0.14 9.13
CA GLN A 204 14.51 -0.23 9.70
C GLN A 204 14.60 -1.75 9.86
N SER A 205 15.67 -2.36 9.36
CA SER A 205 16.08 -3.68 9.80
C SER A 205 16.72 -3.54 11.19
N VAL A 206 16.22 -4.21 12.21
CA VAL A 206 16.73 -4.08 13.59
C VAL A 206 17.57 -5.27 14.03
N LEU A 207 17.33 -6.44 13.43
CA LEU A 207 18.09 -7.66 13.68
C LEU A 207 18.36 -8.36 12.36
N ARG A 208 19.59 -8.86 12.20
CA ARG A 208 19.97 -9.86 11.18
C ARG A 208 20.88 -10.87 11.85
N GLN A 209 20.48 -12.13 11.82
CA GLN A 209 21.21 -13.21 12.44
C GLN A 209 21.28 -14.39 11.47
N PRO A 210 22.47 -14.78 11.00
CA PRO A 210 22.63 -16.01 10.23
C PRO A 210 22.12 -17.21 11.02
N LEU A 211 21.34 -18.07 10.38
CA LEU A 211 20.89 -19.32 10.97
C LEU A 211 21.97 -20.39 10.77
N ALA A 212 22.10 -21.28 11.75
CA ALA A 212 23.04 -22.40 11.66
C ALA A 212 22.79 -23.26 10.41
N GLN A 213 23.86 -23.88 9.91
CA GLN A 213 23.83 -24.80 8.76
C GLN A 213 23.34 -24.12 7.46
N ASP A 214 23.69 -22.85 7.24
CA ASP A 214 23.41 -22.11 6.02
C ASP A 214 21.91 -22.06 5.63
N ARG A 215 21.03 -22.07 6.64
CA ARG A 215 19.58 -22.06 6.44
C ARG A 215 19.02 -20.67 6.13
N GLY A 216 19.86 -19.71 5.75
CA GLY A 216 19.50 -18.31 5.55
C GLY A 216 19.64 -17.46 6.81
N GLU A 217 18.89 -16.37 6.89
CA GLU A 217 18.95 -15.40 8.00
C GLU A 217 17.60 -15.27 8.72
N ARG A 218 17.68 -15.09 10.04
CA ARG A 218 16.59 -14.53 10.84
C ARG A 218 16.70 -13.01 10.80
N ARG A 219 15.61 -12.35 10.45
CA ARG A 219 15.56 -10.89 10.35
C ARG A 219 14.37 -10.34 11.11
N VAL A 220 14.59 -9.26 11.85
CA VAL A 220 13.50 -8.41 12.34
C VAL A 220 13.58 -7.08 11.60
N SER A 221 12.47 -6.70 11.00
CA SER A 221 12.29 -5.41 10.33
C SER A 221 11.08 -4.69 10.90
N THR A 222 11.16 -3.38 11.00
CA THR A 222 10.09 -2.51 11.50
C THR A 222 9.70 -1.48 10.46
N PHE A 223 8.48 -0.99 10.54
CA PHE A 223 8.03 0.18 9.78
C PHE A 223 7.13 1.08 10.64
N LEU A 224 7.14 2.37 10.30
CA LEU A 224 6.25 3.39 10.83
C LEU A 224 5.75 4.25 9.66
N GLN A 225 4.47 4.57 9.69
CA GLN A 225 3.78 5.47 8.78
C GLN A 225 3.12 6.57 9.58
N LEU A 226 3.25 7.80 9.10
CA LEU A 226 2.52 8.96 9.61
C LEU A 226 1.79 9.60 8.44
N GLY A 227 0.60 10.12 8.70
CA GLY A 227 -0.21 10.79 7.69
C GLY A 227 -1.02 11.93 8.27
N TRP A 228 -1.15 13.00 7.49
CA TRP A 228 -2.04 14.11 7.77
C TRP A 228 -2.70 14.61 6.50
N ALA A 229 -3.96 15.03 6.59
CA ALA A 229 -4.71 15.66 5.52
C ALA A 229 -5.64 16.75 6.06
N GLU A 230 -6.00 17.71 5.21
CA GLU A 230 -7.04 18.70 5.53
C GLU A 230 -8.41 18.02 5.77
N GLY A 231 -8.99 18.22 6.95
CA GLY A 231 -10.27 17.59 7.33
C GLY A 231 -11.52 18.11 6.60
N ARG A 232 -11.41 19.21 5.84
CA ARG A 232 -12.52 19.77 5.05
C ARG A 232 -12.86 18.96 3.80
N VAL A 233 -11.96 18.06 3.38
CA VAL A 233 -12.01 17.29 2.12
C VAL A 233 -11.62 15.83 2.30
N SER A 234 -10.95 15.48 3.40
CA SER A 234 -10.55 14.10 3.70
C SER A 234 -11.38 13.53 4.85
N GLY A 235 -11.87 12.29 4.67
CA GLY A 235 -12.50 11.54 5.76
C GLY A 235 -11.49 11.14 6.84
N PHE A 236 -10.22 10.95 6.46
CA PHE A 236 -9.11 10.64 7.37
C PHE A 236 -8.20 11.86 7.53
N THR A 237 -8.15 12.43 8.72
CA THR A 237 -7.35 13.63 9.00
C THR A 237 -5.95 13.32 9.49
N HIS A 238 -5.81 12.23 10.25
CA HIS A 238 -4.54 11.78 10.80
C HIS A 238 -4.47 10.26 10.66
N HIS A 239 -3.25 9.76 10.47
CA HIS A 239 -2.96 8.34 10.45
C HIS A 239 -1.63 8.07 11.12
N ILE A 240 -1.60 7.01 11.92
CA ILE A 240 -0.38 6.42 12.48
C ILE A 240 -0.50 4.91 12.27
N GLY A 241 0.41 4.34 11.51
CA GLY A 241 0.47 2.90 11.27
C GLY A 241 1.88 2.39 11.49
N GLY A 242 2.06 1.18 11.99
CA GLY A 242 3.38 0.64 12.19
C GLY A 242 3.37 -0.82 12.62
N GLY A 243 4.50 -1.49 12.46
CA GLY A 243 4.59 -2.90 12.76
C GLY A 243 6.01 -3.45 12.72
N ALA A 244 6.11 -4.72 13.06
CA ALA A 244 7.33 -5.50 13.02
C ALA A 244 7.10 -6.84 12.31
N ILE A 245 8.12 -7.29 11.59
CA ILE A 245 8.12 -8.53 10.83
C ILE A 245 9.32 -9.36 11.29
N LEU A 246 9.05 -10.59 11.72
CA LEU A 246 10.05 -11.61 12.01
C LEU A 246 10.12 -12.61 10.85
N GLN A 247 11.21 -12.57 10.09
CA GLN A 247 11.58 -13.59 9.11
C GLN A 247 12.30 -14.74 9.81
N GLY A 248 11.92 -15.98 9.46
CA GLY A 248 12.51 -17.20 10.03
C GLY A 248 12.23 -17.39 11.53
N PRO A 249 10.96 -17.34 11.98
CA PRO A 249 10.61 -17.55 13.39
C PRO A 249 11.03 -18.93 13.89
N LEU A 250 10.99 -19.95 13.02
CA LEU A 250 11.41 -21.32 13.31
C LEU A 250 12.68 -21.67 12.52
N GLN A 251 13.69 -22.25 13.17
CA GLN A 251 14.97 -22.63 12.51
C GLN A 251 14.81 -23.63 11.36
N ARG A 252 13.77 -24.49 11.41
CA ARG A 252 13.45 -25.46 10.35
C ARG A 252 12.65 -24.84 9.20
N ARG A 253 12.12 -23.62 9.38
CA ARG A 253 11.28 -22.91 8.41
C ARG A 253 11.75 -21.46 8.26
N SER A 254 12.99 -21.28 7.82
CA SER A 254 13.62 -19.96 7.68
C SER A 254 12.93 -19.05 6.65
N GLN A 255 12.16 -19.62 5.72
CA GLN A 255 11.38 -18.89 4.72
C GLN A 255 10.03 -18.38 5.25
N ASP A 256 9.58 -18.85 6.43
CA ASP A 256 8.35 -18.34 7.04
C ASP A 256 8.52 -16.91 7.53
N SER A 257 7.43 -16.15 7.61
CA SER A 257 7.42 -14.84 8.26
C SER A 257 6.19 -14.65 9.13
N LEU A 258 6.39 -13.96 10.27
CA LEU A 258 5.35 -13.55 11.20
C LEU A 258 5.33 -12.02 11.25
N GLY A 259 4.17 -11.40 11.07
CA GLY A 259 3.99 -9.95 11.21
C GLY A 259 3.07 -9.60 12.37
N LEU A 260 3.32 -8.48 13.02
CA LEU A 260 2.40 -7.80 13.93
C LEU A 260 2.43 -6.30 13.61
N ALA A 261 1.25 -5.72 13.35
CA ALA A 261 1.11 -4.30 13.06
C ALA A 261 -0.15 -3.74 13.72
N ALA A 262 -0.15 -2.42 13.88
CA ALA A 262 -1.33 -1.67 14.27
C ALA A 262 -1.46 -0.42 13.41
N THR A 263 -2.69 0.01 13.18
CA THR A 263 -3.01 1.24 12.45
C THR A 263 -4.14 1.99 13.15
N TRP A 264 -3.98 3.30 13.26
CA TRP A 264 -4.93 4.21 13.87
C TRP A 264 -5.20 5.35 12.91
N VAL A 265 -6.48 5.65 12.71
CA VAL A 265 -6.91 6.83 11.94
C VAL A 265 -7.80 7.71 12.79
N ARG A 266 -7.68 9.03 12.56
CA ARG A 266 -8.63 10.01 13.07
C ARG A 266 -9.55 10.46 11.95
N PHE A 267 -10.84 10.36 12.19
CA PHE A 267 -11.86 10.82 11.26
C PHE A 267 -12.01 12.34 11.26
N SER A 268 -12.57 12.88 10.18
CA SER A 268 -12.95 14.30 10.11
C SER A 268 -14.00 14.64 11.16
N SER A 269 -13.89 15.84 11.74
CA SER A 269 -14.89 16.40 12.65
C SER A 269 -15.97 17.20 11.94
N GLU A 270 -15.92 17.30 10.60
CA GLU A 270 -16.97 17.96 9.83
C GLU A 270 -18.31 17.21 10.04
N PRO A 271 -19.40 17.90 10.44
CA PRO A 271 -20.66 17.24 10.80
C PRO A 271 -21.21 16.34 9.69
N GLN A 272 -21.01 16.73 8.44
CA GLN A 272 -21.50 16.01 7.27
C GLN A 272 -20.59 14.86 6.81
N ALA A 273 -19.44 14.66 7.48
CA ALA A 273 -18.55 13.53 7.18
C ALA A 273 -19.13 12.17 7.66
N GLY A 274 -20.19 12.18 8.46
CA GLY A 274 -20.96 10.97 8.79
C GLY A 274 -20.35 10.07 9.86
N PHE A 275 -19.25 10.45 10.49
CA PHE A 275 -18.60 9.67 11.54
C PHE A 275 -19.25 9.88 12.92
N GLY A 276 -19.76 8.81 13.52
CA GLY A 276 -20.31 8.83 14.89
C GLY A 276 -19.26 8.79 15.99
N LEU A 277 -18.06 8.30 15.67
CA LEU A 277 -16.89 8.14 16.53
C LEU A 277 -15.67 8.82 15.88
N ARG A 278 -14.68 9.19 16.69
CA ARG A 278 -13.56 10.04 16.23
C ARG A 278 -12.41 9.28 15.56
N SER A 279 -12.36 7.96 15.72
CA SER A 279 -11.23 7.15 15.24
C SER A 279 -11.63 5.71 15.04
N GLU A 280 -10.83 5.02 14.24
CA GLU A 280 -10.82 3.56 14.11
C GLU A 280 -9.39 3.07 14.37
N PHE A 281 -9.28 1.94 15.05
CA PHE A 281 -8.00 1.29 15.37
C PHE A 281 -8.04 -0.16 14.91
N VAL A 282 -6.98 -0.62 14.25
CA VAL A 282 -6.86 -2.00 13.78
C VAL A 282 -5.54 -2.57 14.26
N VAL A 283 -5.58 -3.79 14.79
CA VAL A 283 -4.38 -4.62 15.01
C VAL A 283 -4.43 -5.79 14.04
N GLU A 284 -3.31 -6.09 13.40
CA GLU A 284 -3.17 -7.22 12.48
C GLU A 284 -1.97 -8.07 12.83
N THR A 285 -2.15 -9.39 12.73
CA THR A 285 -1.05 -10.34 12.70
C THR A 285 -1.25 -11.36 11.61
N TYR A 286 -0.16 -11.71 10.92
CA TYR A 286 -0.16 -12.75 9.91
C TYR A 286 0.96 -13.75 10.15
N TYR A 287 0.76 -14.99 9.72
CA TYR A 287 1.81 -15.99 9.56
C TYR A 287 1.84 -16.52 8.13
N LYS A 288 2.96 -16.37 7.44
CA LYS A 288 3.17 -16.82 6.05
C LYS A 288 4.02 -18.08 6.01
N ILE A 289 3.52 -19.08 5.31
CA ILE A 289 4.09 -20.41 5.09
C ILE A 289 4.32 -20.60 3.58
N PRO A 290 5.53 -20.33 3.07
CA PRO A 290 5.90 -20.78 1.74
C PRO A 290 6.04 -22.30 1.73
N PHE A 291 5.34 -22.97 0.81
CA PHE A 291 5.53 -24.41 0.56
C PHE A 291 6.66 -24.65 -0.43
N ASN A 292 6.77 -23.76 -1.43
CA ASN A 292 7.84 -23.72 -2.42
C ASN A 292 7.91 -22.31 -3.04
N LYS A 293 8.68 -22.14 -4.11
CA LYS A 293 8.85 -20.84 -4.81
C LYS A 293 7.57 -20.32 -5.51
N HIS A 294 6.57 -21.18 -5.72
CA HIS A 294 5.34 -20.86 -6.43
C HIS A 294 4.13 -20.73 -5.50
N VAL A 295 4.10 -21.46 -4.38
CA VAL A 295 2.91 -21.57 -3.53
C VAL A 295 3.22 -21.18 -2.09
N ALA A 296 2.42 -20.28 -1.53
CA ALA A 296 2.46 -19.90 -0.12
C ALA A 296 1.05 -19.74 0.46
N LEU A 297 0.88 -20.12 1.72
CA LEU A 297 -0.31 -19.81 2.52
C LEU A 297 0.02 -18.66 3.47
N VAL A 298 -0.86 -17.67 3.56
CA VAL A 298 -0.82 -16.61 4.57
C VAL A 298 -2.08 -16.75 5.41
N GLN A 299 -1.92 -17.01 6.70
CA GLN A 299 -3.02 -16.91 7.64
C GLN A 299 -2.96 -15.55 8.31
N ASP A 300 -4.03 -14.78 8.19
CA ASP A 300 -4.16 -13.43 8.74
C ASP A 300 -5.26 -13.37 9.81
N PHE A 301 -5.06 -12.52 10.81
CA PHE A 301 -6.02 -12.14 11.83
C PHE A 301 -5.98 -10.63 12.04
N GLN A 302 -7.14 -9.99 12.02
CA GLN A 302 -7.32 -8.58 12.32
C GLN A 302 -8.33 -8.40 13.45
N PHE A 303 -8.09 -7.43 14.32
CA PHE A 303 -9.06 -6.94 15.31
C PHE A 303 -9.30 -5.46 15.07
N LEU A 304 -10.55 -5.11 14.75
CA LEU A 304 -10.95 -3.74 14.46
C LEU A 304 -11.77 -3.18 15.61
N HIS A 305 -11.34 -2.05 16.13
CA HIS A 305 -12.01 -1.28 17.15
C HIS A 305 -12.63 -0.03 16.54
N HIS A 306 -13.94 0.16 16.77
CA HIS A 306 -14.77 1.19 16.16
C HIS A 306 -14.75 1.20 14.62
N PRO A 307 -15.04 0.06 13.98
CA PRO A 307 -14.98 -0.02 12.52
C PRO A 307 -15.86 1.05 11.88
N GLY A 308 -15.27 1.82 10.97
CA GLY A 308 -15.96 2.83 10.16
C GLY A 308 -16.28 4.12 10.91
N GLY A 309 -15.89 4.20 12.19
CA GLY A 309 -16.29 5.31 13.05
C GLY A 309 -17.79 5.36 13.31
N LEU A 310 -18.52 4.25 13.16
CA LEU A 310 -19.97 4.19 13.37
C LEU A 310 -20.29 3.63 14.76
N ARG A 311 -21.19 4.30 15.51
CA ARG A 311 -21.59 3.87 16.87
C ARG A 311 -22.37 2.55 16.90
N THR A 312 -23.00 2.22 15.78
CA THR A 312 -23.79 0.99 15.62
C THR A 312 -22.91 -0.24 15.44
N ASN A 313 -21.63 -0.05 15.10
CA ASN A 313 -20.73 -1.15 14.82
C ASN A 313 -19.94 -1.52 16.09
N GLY A 314 -20.03 -2.77 16.51
CA GLY A 314 -19.17 -3.33 17.56
C GLY A 314 -17.77 -3.67 17.03
N ASP A 315 -16.89 -4.02 17.95
CA ASP A 315 -15.55 -4.50 17.61
C ASP A 315 -15.63 -5.78 16.75
N CYS A 316 -14.77 -5.88 15.75
CA CYS A 316 -14.86 -6.88 14.68
C CYS A 316 -13.54 -7.66 14.54
N PRO A 317 -13.46 -8.90 15.05
CA PRO A 317 -12.37 -9.80 14.72
C PRO A 317 -12.59 -10.44 13.33
N VAL A 318 -11.55 -10.48 12.52
CA VAL A 318 -11.57 -11.02 11.15
C VAL A 318 -10.42 -12.01 10.99
N ILE A 319 -10.72 -13.17 10.41
CA ILE A 319 -9.71 -14.19 10.05
C ILE A 319 -9.73 -14.37 8.55
N THR A 320 -8.57 -14.21 7.90
CA THR A 320 -8.47 -14.34 6.44
C THR A 320 -7.35 -15.31 6.05
N PRO A 321 -7.68 -16.51 5.54
CA PRO A 321 -6.70 -17.33 4.85
C PRO A 321 -6.49 -16.79 3.41
N ARG A 322 -5.22 -16.68 2.98
CA ARG A 322 -4.84 -16.26 1.63
C ARG A 322 -3.86 -17.25 1.03
N LEU A 323 -4.23 -17.88 -0.08
CA LEU A 323 -3.33 -18.68 -0.89
C LEU A 323 -2.73 -17.81 -2.00
N VAL A 324 -1.40 -17.80 -2.12
CA VAL A 324 -0.67 -17.10 -3.18
C VAL A 324 -0.04 -18.13 -4.09
N ILE A 325 -0.32 -18.02 -5.39
CA ILE A 325 0.25 -18.86 -6.45
C ILE A 325 0.96 -17.94 -7.45
N SER A 326 2.22 -18.20 -7.74
CA SER A 326 3.06 -17.47 -8.68
C SER A 326 3.67 -18.42 -9.70
N PHE A 327 3.62 -18.05 -10.98
CA PHE A 327 4.10 -18.85 -12.12
C PHE A 327 5.28 -18.16 -12.80
#